data_AF-A0A964YKC4-F1
#
_entry.id   AF-A0A964YKC4-F1
#
_cell.length_a   1.000
_cell.length_b   1.000
_cell.length_c   1.000
_cell.angle_alpha   90.00
_cell.angle_beta   90.00
_cell.angle_gamma   90.00
#
_symmetry.space_group_name_H-M   'P 1'
#
loop_
_entity.id
_entity.type
_entity.pdbx_description
1 polymer ?
#
loop_
_entity_poly.entity_id
_entity_poly.type
_entity_poly.pdbx_seq_one_letter_code
_entity_poly.pdbx_strand_id
1 'polypeptide(L)'
;PLVHGHTLVVPKIETDYIFDLSEQELKEILLFAQPIAKAIEKAFPCKRCGVSVIGLEVPHAHVHLVPINSADDLNFTRPKLKPTQEELKSAQNAILSILA
;
A
#
# COMPACT_ATOMS: atom_id res chain seq x y z
N PRO A 1 -7.98 -5.28 4.07
CA PRO A 1 -7.48 -3.93 3.70
C PRO A 1 -8.19 -2.86 4.54
N LEU A 2 -7.61 -1.67 4.75
CA LEU A 2 -8.31 -0.59 5.46
C LEU A 2 -9.46 -0.01 4.63
N VAL A 3 -9.22 0.15 3.34
CA VAL A 3 -10.17 0.61 2.32
C VAL A 3 -9.90 -0.15 1.02
N HIS A 4 -10.82 -0.14 0.06
CA HIS A 4 -10.56 -0.70 -1.27
C HIS A 4 -9.39 0.03 -1.95
N GLY A 5 -8.51 -0.72 -2.61
CA GLY A 5 -7.27 -0.18 -3.20
C GLY A 5 -6.08 -0.06 -2.25
N HIS A 6 -6.22 -0.46 -0.97
CA HIS A 6 -5.07 -0.58 -0.05
C HIS A 6 -4.10 -1.64 -0.59
N THR A 7 -2.85 -1.23 -0.85
CA THR A 7 -1.78 -2.06 -1.41
C THR A 7 -0.56 -2.04 -0.51
N LEU A 8 0.18 -3.15 -0.48
CA LEU A 8 1.48 -3.23 0.18
C LEU A 8 2.60 -3.25 -0.86
N VAL A 9 3.64 -2.46 -0.62
CA VAL A 9 4.94 -2.63 -1.29
C VAL A 9 5.85 -3.33 -0.31
N VAL A 10 6.36 -4.50 -0.72
CA VAL A 10 7.14 -5.40 0.13
C VAL A 10 8.43 -5.77 -0.62
N PRO A 11 9.62 -5.66 -0.01
CA PRO A 11 10.84 -6.16 -0.60
C PRO A 11 10.75 -7.69 -0.74
N LYS A 12 11.48 -8.25 -1.70
CA LYS A 12 11.51 -9.72 -1.89
C LYS A 12 12.40 -10.41 -0.87
N ILE A 13 13.43 -9.71 -0.41
CA ILE A 13 14.32 -10.17 0.65
C ILE A 13 13.71 -9.75 1.97
N GLU A 14 13.54 -10.72 2.86
CA GLU A 14 13.02 -10.47 4.20
C GLU A 14 13.98 -9.59 4.99
N THR A 15 13.46 -8.47 5.48
CA THR A 15 14.10 -7.58 6.44
C THR A 15 12.99 -7.06 7.34
N ASP A 16 13.16 -7.10 8.66
CA ASP A 16 12.08 -6.89 9.63
C ASP A 16 11.42 -5.51 9.48
N TYR A 17 12.20 -4.44 9.63
CA TYR A 17 11.67 -3.08 9.61
C TYR A 17 12.25 -2.23 8.47
N ILE A 18 11.52 -1.19 8.07
CA ILE A 18 11.89 -0.36 6.91
C ILE A 18 13.24 0.35 7.10
N PHE A 19 13.62 0.66 8.34
CA PHE A 19 14.91 1.32 8.63
C PHE A 19 16.05 0.33 8.87
N ASP A 20 15.79 -0.97 8.78
CA ASP A 20 16.84 -2.01 8.74
C ASP A 20 17.27 -2.33 7.31
N LEU A 21 16.53 -1.84 6.30
CA LEU A 21 16.90 -1.94 4.89
C LEU A 21 18.21 -1.20 4.62
N SER A 22 18.98 -1.69 3.64
CA SER A 22 20.13 -0.93 3.13
C SER A 22 19.69 0.40 2.54
N GLU A 23 20.61 1.36 2.44
CA GLU A 23 20.34 2.66 1.82
C GLU A 23 19.77 2.52 0.40
N GLN A 24 20.25 1.53 -0.36
CA GLN A 24 19.78 1.26 -1.71
C GLN A 24 18.34 0.73 -1.70
N GLU A 25 18.02 -0.25 -0.87
CA GLU A 25 16.68 -0.82 -0.77
C GLU A 25 15.66 0.20 -0.25
N LEU A 26 16.05 1.05 0.70
CA LEU A 26 15.20 2.13 1.22
C LEU A 26 14.87 3.17 0.13
N LYS A 27 15.80 3.45 -0.79
CA LYS A 27 15.53 4.30 -1.96
C LYS A 27 14.62 3.59 -2.95
N GLU A 28 14.93 2.34 -3.27
CA GLU A 28 14.21 1.55 -4.27
C GLU A 28 12.75 1.29 -3.88
N ILE A 29 12.48 1.01 -2.60
CA ILE A 29 11.11 0.77 -2.15
C ILE A 29 10.22 2.00 -2.35
N LEU A 30 10.73 3.21 -2.10
CA LEU A 30 10.00 4.45 -2.33
C LEU A 30 9.85 4.79 -3.82
N LEU A 31 10.90 4.56 -4.61
CA LEU A 31 10.86 4.74 -6.07
C LEU A 31 9.86 3.77 -6.73
N PHE A 32 9.81 2.53 -6.26
CA PHE A 32 8.86 1.53 -6.72
C PHE A 32 7.42 1.85 -6.29
N ALA A 33 7.23 2.37 -5.07
CA ALA A 33 5.92 2.78 -4.58
C ALA A 33 5.32 3.96 -5.34
N GLN A 34 6.16 4.88 -5.85
CA GLN A 34 5.70 6.11 -6.49
C GLN A 34 4.72 5.92 -7.67
N PRO A 35 5.02 5.11 -8.71
CA PRO A 35 4.08 4.90 -9.80
C PRO A 35 2.79 4.18 -9.34
N ILE A 36 2.89 3.29 -8.35
CA ILE A 36 1.74 2.55 -7.79
C ILE A 36 0.81 3.50 -7.04
N ALA A 37 1.35 4.41 -6.23
CA ALA A 37 0.57 5.43 -5.54
C ALA A 37 -0.22 6.31 -6.53
N LYS A 38 0.42 6.74 -7.63
CA LYS A 38 -0.24 7.49 -8.71
C LYS A 38 -1.32 6.68 -9.42
N ALA A 39 -1.10 5.38 -9.60
CA ALA A 39 -2.10 4.50 -10.18
C ALA A 39 -3.31 4.32 -9.27
N ILE A 40 -3.10 4.17 -7.97
CA ILE A 40 -4.16 4.11 -6.94
C ILE A 40 -5.00 5.39 -6.95
N GLU A 41 -4.37 6.58 -7.02
CA GLU A 41 -5.11 7.86 -7.07
C GLU A 41 -6.01 8.00 -8.30
N LYS A 42 -5.64 7.38 -9.43
CA LYS A 42 -6.44 7.38 -10.66
C LYS A 42 -7.50 6.29 -10.68
N ALA A 43 -7.21 5.14 -10.05
CA ALA A 43 -8.08 3.96 -10.06
C ALA A 43 -9.24 4.06 -9.05
N PHE A 44 -9.05 4.79 -7.94
CA PHE A 44 -10.03 4.87 -6.86
C PHE A 44 -10.39 6.33 -6.55
N PRO A 45 -11.66 6.63 -6.24
CA PRO A 45 -12.05 7.96 -5.81
C PRO A 45 -11.43 8.28 -4.43
N CYS A 46 -10.40 9.12 -4.42
CA CYS A 46 -9.75 9.59 -3.22
C CYS A 46 -9.21 11.02 -3.38
N LYS A 47 -8.86 11.66 -2.27
CA LYS A 47 -8.17 12.97 -2.31
C LYS A 47 -6.68 12.81 -2.56
N ARG A 48 -6.06 11.77 -1.98
CA ARG A 48 -4.65 11.40 -2.13
C ARG A 48 -4.43 9.91 -1.86
N CYS A 49 -3.29 9.38 -2.29
CA CYS A 49 -2.75 8.13 -1.76
C CYS A 49 -1.88 8.44 -0.53
N GLY A 50 -2.30 7.97 0.64
CA GLY A 50 -1.56 8.02 1.89
C GLY A 50 -0.50 6.90 1.96
N VAL A 51 0.59 7.19 2.66
CA VAL A 51 1.68 6.25 2.93
C VAL A 51 1.79 6.03 4.43
N SER A 52 1.89 4.77 4.86
CA SER A 52 2.10 4.42 6.28
C SER A 52 3.07 3.25 6.41
N VAL A 53 3.84 3.24 7.49
CA VAL A 53 4.73 2.13 7.90
C VAL A 53 4.54 1.94 9.41
N ILE A 54 4.34 0.70 9.86
CA ILE A 54 4.02 0.39 11.27
C ILE A 54 4.98 -0.65 11.84
N GLY A 55 5.10 -1.81 11.19
CA GLY A 55 6.04 -2.87 11.60
C GLY A 55 5.66 -3.67 12.85
N LEU A 56 4.48 -3.46 13.44
CA LEU A 56 4.07 -4.15 14.68
C LEU A 56 3.39 -5.51 14.45
N GLU A 57 2.85 -5.74 13.25
CA GLU A 57 1.96 -6.88 12.98
C GLU A 57 2.69 -8.03 12.27
N VAL A 58 3.58 -7.69 11.34
CA VAL A 58 4.32 -8.64 10.51
C VAL A 58 5.78 -8.18 10.47
N PRO A 59 6.74 -9.03 10.90
CA PRO A 59 8.15 -8.68 10.97
C PRO A 59 8.83 -8.79 9.60
N HIS A 60 8.31 -8.03 8.63
CA HIS A 60 8.87 -7.91 7.29
C HIS A 60 8.48 -6.53 6.76
N ALA A 61 9.44 -5.69 6.43
CA ALA A 61 9.29 -4.34 5.94
C ALA A 61 8.23 -4.25 4.86
N HIS A 62 7.26 -3.36 5.06
CA HIS A 62 6.23 -3.10 4.06
C HIS A 62 5.75 -1.66 4.16
N VAL A 63 5.49 -1.07 3.00
CA VAL A 63 4.88 0.26 2.88
C VAL A 63 3.41 0.08 2.52
N HIS A 64 2.53 0.61 3.35
CA HIS A 64 1.11 0.71 3.02
C HIS A 64 0.88 1.89 2.08
N LEU A 65 0.22 1.62 0.95
CA LEU A 65 -0.34 2.63 0.05
C LEU A 65 -1.86 2.56 0.15
N VAL A 66 -2.49 3.67 0.55
CA VAL A 66 -3.92 3.68 0.90
C VAL A 66 -4.61 4.85 0.22
N PRO A 67 -5.65 4.67 -0.61
CA PRO A 67 -6.45 5.79 -1.10
C PRO A 67 -7.23 6.41 0.05
N ILE A 68 -7.01 7.70 0.34
CA ILE A 68 -7.57 8.38 1.51
C ILE A 68 -8.41 9.61 1.15
N ASN A 69 -9.47 9.83 1.92
CA ASN A 69 -10.32 11.02 1.90
C ASN A 69 -10.24 11.83 3.19
N SER A 70 -9.77 11.19 4.27
CA SER A 70 -9.48 11.77 5.58
C SER A 70 -8.31 11.05 6.26
N ALA A 71 -7.73 11.64 7.31
CA ALA A 71 -6.68 10.97 8.09
C ALA A 71 -7.17 9.71 8.80
N ASP A 72 -8.48 9.64 9.13
CA ASP A 72 -9.06 8.45 9.73
C ASP A 72 -8.92 7.24 8.80
N ASP A 73 -8.83 7.40 7.47
CA ASP A 73 -8.64 6.28 6.53
C ASP A 73 -7.34 5.47 6.78
N LEU A 74 -6.36 6.05 7.48
CA LEU A 74 -5.14 5.38 7.95
C LEU A 74 -5.23 4.85 9.38
N ASN A 75 -6.41 4.76 9.97
CA ASN A 75 -6.58 4.23 11.32
C ASN A 75 -6.64 2.69 11.30
N PHE A 76 -5.53 2.07 11.72
CA PHE A 76 -5.31 0.62 11.76
C PHE A 76 -6.02 -0.10 12.90
N THR A 77 -6.62 0.63 13.85
CA THR A 77 -7.41 0.02 14.93
C THR A 77 -8.85 -0.28 14.49
N ARG A 78 -9.26 0.21 13.31
CA ARG A 78 -10.59 -0.09 12.76
C ARG A 78 -10.66 -1.53 12.23
N PRO A 79 -11.85 -2.14 12.21
CA PRO A 79 -12.04 -3.44 11.58
C PRO A 79 -11.58 -3.42 10.13
N LYS A 80 -10.72 -4.38 9.76
CA LYS A 80 -10.26 -4.56 8.38
C LYS A 80 -11.43 -5.03 7.52
N LEU A 81 -11.53 -4.52 6.29
CA LEU A 81 -12.49 -5.04 5.30
C LEU A 81 -12.22 -6.53 5.03
N LYS A 82 -13.28 -7.27 4.72
CA LYS A 82 -13.25 -8.71 4.36
C LYS A 82 -13.73 -8.91 2.91
N PRO A 83 -13.00 -8.38 1.91
CA PRO A 83 -13.42 -8.50 0.52
C PRO A 83 -13.31 -9.95 0.03
N THR A 84 -14.10 -10.28 -0.99
CA THR A 84 -13.97 -11.53 -1.73
C THR A 84 -12.73 -11.53 -2.61
N GLN A 85 -12.34 -12.71 -3.11
CA GLN A 85 -11.24 -12.83 -4.08
C GLN A 85 -11.54 -12.06 -5.38
N GLU A 86 -12.80 -11.98 -5.80
CA GLU A 86 -13.22 -11.23 -6.98
C GLU A 86 -13.07 -9.72 -6.78
N GLU A 87 -13.44 -9.21 -5.61
CA GLU A 87 -13.27 -7.80 -5.26
C GLU A 87 -11.78 -7.41 -5.19
N LEU A 88 -10.93 -8.29 -4.61
CA LEU A 88 -9.48 -8.10 -4.60
C LEU A 88 -8.89 -8.09 -6.01
N LYS A 89 -9.32 -9.02 -6.87
CA LYS A 89 -8.88 -9.10 -8.26
C LYS A 89 -9.33 -7.90 -9.08
N SER A 90 -10.55 -7.42 -8.84
CA SER A 90 -11.05 -6.19 -9.48
C SER A 90 -10.22 -4.97 -9.08
N ALA A 91 -9.91 -4.82 -7.79
CA ALA A 91 -9.01 -3.77 -7.32
C ALA A 91 -7.61 -3.86 -7.93
N GLN A 92 -7.04 -5.06 -8.03
CA GLN A 92 -5.76 -5.30 -8.70
C GLN A 92 -5.81 -4.85 -10.18
N ASN A 93 -6.82 -5.28 -10.92
CA ASN A 93 -6.98 -4.94 -12.34
C ASN A 93 -7.12 -3.44 -12.57
N ALA A 94 -7.84 -2.73 -11.69
CA ALA A 94 -8.01 -1.29 -11.76
C ALA A 94 -6.68 -0.53 -11.57
N ILE A 95 -5.78 -1.03 -10.71
CA ILE A 95 -4.44 -0.44 -10.53
C ILE A 95 -3.55 -0.77 -11.75
N LEU A 96 -3.56 -2.02 -12.21
CA LEU A 96 -2.72 -2.47 -13.32
C LEU A 96 -3.07 -1.79 -14.64
N SER A 97 -4.34 -1.47 -14.90
CA SER A 97 -4.75 -0.76 -16.12
C SER A 97 -4.20 0.66 -16.23
N ILE A 98 -3.75 1.25 -15.12
CA ILE A 98 -3.14 2.58 -15.06
C ILE A 98 -1.61 2.52 -15.09
N LEU A 99 -1.02 1.41 -14.61
CA LEU A 99 0.42 1.18 -14.62
C LEU A 99 0.96 0.71 -15.98
N ALA A 100 0.08 0.17 -16.82
CA ALA A 100 0.38 -0.33 -18.17
C ALA A 100 0.68 0.79 -19.18
#